data_AF-A0A447TIE1-F1
#
_entry.id   AF-A0A447TIE1-F1
#
_cell.length_a   1.000
_cell.length_b   1.000
_cell.length_c   1.000
_cell.angle_alpha   90.00
_cell.angle_beta   90.00
_cell.angle_gamma   90.00
#
_symmetry.space_group_name_H-M   'P 1'
#
loop_
_entity.id
_entity.type
_entity.pdbx_description
1 polymer ?
#
loop_
_entity_poly.entity_id
_entity_poly.type
_entity_poly.pdbx_seq_one_letter_code
_entity_poly.pdbx_strand_id
1 'polypeptide(L)' 'MQLGLFSSMSNAQKLVRDLQKHGIAAHTVTRVQLGPFKNRAEAEEAMKKLRELGYSPLLAAGGQ' A
#
# COMPACT_ATOMS: atom_id res chain seq x y z
N MET A 1 -2.99 11.81 1.46
CA MET A 1 -2.87 12.08 0.02
C MET A 1 -1.77 11.19 -0.54
N GLN A 2 -2.04 10.33 -1.53
CA GLN A 2 -1.03 9.54 -2.24
C GLN A 2 -0.78 10.21 -3.60
N LEU A 3 0.47 10.55 -3.90
CA LEU A 3 0.84 11.29 -5.13
C LEU A 3 1.09 10.38 -6.33
N GLY A 4 1.21 9.07 -6.12
CA GLY A 4 1.38 8.09 -7.19
C GLY A 4 1.62 6.69 -6.65
N LEU A 5 1.37 5.70 -7.50
CA LEU A 5 1.83 4.32 -7.31
C LEU A 5 3.02 4.11 -8.24
N PHE A 6 4.20 3.92 -7.68
CA PHE A 6 5.42 3.75 -8.45
C PHE A 6 5.82 2.28 -8.46
N SER A 7 5.92 1.69 -9.64
CA SER A 7 6.48 0.34 -9.81
C SER A 7 7.99 0.30 -9.56
N SER A 8 8.67 1.45 -9.67
CA SER A 8 10.12 1.58 -9.51
C SER A 8 10.47 2.46 -8.31
N MET A 9 11.27 1.92 -7.38
CA MET A 9 11.70 2.63 -6.17
C MET A 9 12.49 3.90 -6.49
N SER A 10 13.33 3.89 -7.53
CA SER A 10 14.11 5.06 -7.96
C SER A 10 13.23 6.24 -8.37
N ASN A 11 12.10 5.99 -9.04
CA ASN A 11 11.17 7.04 -9.46
C ASN A 11 10.44 7.64 -8.25
N ALA A 12 10.02 6.80 -7.30
CA ALA A 12 9.43 7.25 -6.05
C ALA A 12 10.39 8.14 -5.25
N GLN A 13 11.66 7.74 -5.15
CA GLN A 13 12.69 8.53 -4.47
C GLN A 13 12.96 9.86 -5.16
N LYS A 14 12.97 9.91 -6.51
CA LYS A 14 13.13 11.16 -7.25
C LYS A 14 12.02 12.15 -6.90
N LEU A 15 10.77 11.70 -6.85
CA LEU A 15 9.64 12.55 -6.47
C LEU A 15 9.74 13.02 -5.02
N VAL A 16 10.09 12.12 -4.08
CA VAL A 16 10.28 12.51 -2.68
C VAL A 16 11.34 13.60 -2.53
N ARG A 17 12.49 13.45 -3.19
CA ARG A 17 13.55 14.47 -3.17
C ARG A 17 13.10 15.80 -3.75
N ASP A 18 12.32 15.76 -4.83
CA ASP A 18 11.78 16.95 -5.46
C ASP A 18 10.83 17.70 -4.49
N LEU A 19 9.86 16.99 -3.91
CA LEU A 19 8.94 17.54 -2.91
C LEU A 19 9.67 18.11 -1.69
N GLN A 20 10.70 17.42 -1.20
CA GLN A 20 11.52 17.90 -0.08
C GLN A 20 12.26 19.20 -0.42
N LYS A 21 12.75 19.38 -1.66
CA LYS A 21 13.37 20.65 -2.10
C LYS A 21 12.38 21.81 -2.07
N HIS A 22 11.10 21.52 -2.30
CA HIS A 22 10.01 22.49 -2.21
C HIS A 22 9.48 22.68 -0.77
N GLY A 23 10.15 22.10 0.24
CA GLY A 23 9.73 22.20 1.64
C GLY A 23 8.55 21.30 2.01
N ILE A 24 8.17 20.37 1.13
CA ILE A 24 7.05 19.44 1.34
C ILE A 24 7.60 18.13 1.91
N ALA A 25 7.17 17.78 3.12
CA ALA A 25 7.53 16.50 3.73
C ALA A 25 6.86 15.34 2.98
N ALA A 26 7.67 14.58 2.22
CA ALA A 26 7.25 13.40 1.50
C ALA A 26 8.05 12.17 1.93
N HIS A 27 7.43 10.99 1.88
CA HIS A 27 8.08 9.72 2.16
C HIS A 27 7.51 8.61 1.25
N THR A 28 8.32 7.59 0.99
CA THR A 28 7.90 6.41 0.24
C THR A 28 7.25 5.40 1.18
N VAL A 29 6.11 4.85 0.77
CA VAL A 29 5.45 3.74 1.47
C VAL A 29 5.51 2.48 0.60
N THR A 30 5.99 1.37 1.18
CA THR A 30 5.97 0.05 0.52
C THR A 30 4.72 -0.67 0.96
N ARG A 31 3.78 -0.90 0.05
CA ARG A 31 2.54 -1.61 0.34
C ARG A 31 2.57 -3.00 -0.27
N VAL A 32 2.36 -4.01 0.56
CA VAL A 32 2.12 -5.39 0.10
C VAL A 32 0.61 -5.56 -0.08
N GLN A 33 0.20 -5.91 -1.30
CA GLN A 33 -1.19 -6.24 -1.60
C GLN A 33 -1.34 -7.76 -1.65
N LEU A 34 -2.39 -8.26 -1.01
CA LEU A 34 -2.80 -9.65 -1.07
C LEU A 34 -4.10 -9.74 -1.86
N GLY A 35 -4.17 -10.67 -2.82
CA GLY A 35 -5.26 -10.76 -3.79
C GLY A 35 -4.80 -10.46 -5.22
N PRO A 36 -5.68 -10.55 -6.24
CA PRO A 36 -7.13 -10.34 -6.16
C PRO A 36 -7.88 -11.53 -5.52
N PHE A 37 -8.86 -11.22 -4.68
CA PHE A 37 -9.79 -12.21 -4.13
C PHE A 37 -11.01 -12.33 -5.02
N LYS A 38 -11.45 -13.54 -5.36
CA LYS A 38 -12.63 -13.73 -6.25
C LYS A 38 -13.94 -13.49 -5.50
N ASN A 39 -13.95 -13.79 -4.21
CA ASN A 39 -15.12 -13.64 -3.36
C ASN A 39 -14.73 -13.11 -1.98
N ARG A 40 -15.74 -12.64 -1.25
CA ARG A 40 -15.56 -12.08 0.10
C ARG A 40 -15.05 -13.13 1.09
N ALA A 41 -15.45 -14.39 0.97
CA ALA A 41 -15.02 -15.45 1.88
C ALA A 41 -13.50 -15.67 1.81
N GLU A 42 -12.90 -15.72 0.61
CA GLU A 42 -11.44 -15.82 0.43
C GLU A 42 -10.70 -14.63 1.07
N ALA A 43 -11.25 -13.42 0.92
CA ALA A 43 -10.68 -12.21 1.50
C ALA A 43 -10.75 -12.23 3.05
N GLU A 44 -11.84 -12.75 3.62
CA GLU A 44 -12.02 -12.88 5.07
C GLU A 44 -11.14 -13.99 5.65
N GLU A 45 -10.99 -15.12 4.97
CA GLU A 45 -10.04 -16.18 5.37
C GLU A 45 -8.60 -15.68 5.36
N ALA A 46 -8.21 -14.95 4.31
CA ALA A 46 -6.88 -14.36 4.21
C ALA A 46 -6.64 -13.33 5.33
N MET A 47 -7.62 -12.48 5.64
CA MET A 47 -7.54 -11.58 6.80
C MET A 47 -7.39 -12.34 8.11
N LYS A 48 -8.17 -13.40 8.32
CA LYS A 48 -8.12 -14.19 9.56
C LYS A 48 -6.72 -14.81 9.74
N LYS A 49 -6.17 -15.42 8.70
CA LYS A 49 -4.80 -15.96 8.72
C LYS A 49 -3.76 -14.88 9.03
N LEU A 50 -3.87 -13.71 8.41
CA LEU A 50 -2.97 -12.59 8.68
C LEU A 50 -3.10 -12.10 10.13
N ARG A 51 -4.31 -12.07 10.69
CA ARG A 51 -4.55 -11.74 12.11
C ARG A 51 -3.93 -12.78 13.05
N GLU A 52 -4.04 -14.07 12.73
CA GLU A 52 -3.41 -15.15 13.49
C GLU A 52 -1.88 -15.05 13.47
N LEU A 53 -1.30 -14.57 12.37
CA LEU A 53 0.13 -14.28 12.24
C LEU A 53 0.56 -12.98 12.95
N GLY A 54 -0.37 -12.25 13.58
CA GLY A 54 -0.10 -11.00 14.30
C GLY A 54 -0.09 -9.75 13.41
N TYR A 55 -0.43 -9.88 12.13
CA TYR A 55 -0.59 -8.72 11.24
C TYR A 55 -2.00 -8.14 11.39
N SER A 56 -2.12 -6.82 11.25
CA SER A 56 -3.40 -6.13 11.15
C SER A 56 -3.68 -5.72 9.71
N PRO A 57 -4.10 -6.65 8.85
CA PRO A 57 -4.41 -6.32 7.47
C PRO A 57 -5.60 -5.39 7.41
N LEU A 58 -5.55 -4.44 6.48
CA LEU A 58 -6.69 -3.62 6.10
C LEU A 58 -7.24 -4.16 4.79
N LEU A 59 -8.49 -4.65 4.81
CA LEU A 59 -9.23 -4.87 3.58
C LEU A 59 -9.54 -3.49 2.97
N ALA A 60 -8.81 -3.15 1.93
CA ALA A 60 -9.26 -2.11 1.02
C ALA A 60 -10.39 -2.71 0.18
N ALA A 61 -11.62 -2.23 0.36
CA ALA A 61 -12.63 -2.39 -0.67
C ALA A 61 -12.03 -1.79 -1.94
N GLY A 62 -11.88 -2.58 -3.01
CA GLY A 62 -11.35 -2.07 -4.27
C GLY A 62 -12.18 -0.87 -4.71
N GLY A 63 -11.58 0.32 -4.68
CA GLY A 63 -12.30 1.56 -4.90
C GLY A 63 -11.52 2.79 -4.49
N GLN A 64 -10.55 3.17 -5.34
CA GLN A 64 -10.30 4.53 -5.83
C GLN A 64 -9.14 4.50 -6.81
#